data_AF-A0A3S2U9Q3-F1
#
_entry.id   AF-A0A3S2U9Q3-F1
#
_cell.length_a   1.000
_cell.length_b   1.000
_cell.length_c   1.000
_cell.angle_alpha   90.00
_cell.angle_beta   90.00
_cell.angle_gamma   90.00
#
_symmetry.space_group_name_H-M   'P 1'
#
loop_
_entity.id
_entity.type
_entity.pdbx_description
1 polymer ?
#
loop_
_entity_poly.entity_id
_entity_poly.type
_entity_poly.pdbx_seq_one_letter_code
_entity_poly.pdbx_strand_id
1 'polypeptide(L)' 'MAPPHNEFDRLDADFVRVLEDVIETLMARNVIAITDLPENAQAKLFARKSFRERRHRHALNLFRESDFGDVI' A
#
# COMPACT_ATOMS: atom_id res chain seq x y z
N MET A 1 -19.39 -24.36 -11.39
CA MET A 1 -18.95 -23.05 -11.90
C MET A 1 -17.99 -22.48 -10.87
N ALA A 2 -16.68 -22.53 -11.13
CA ALA A 2 -15.70 -21.95 -10.20
C ALA A 2 -15.97 -20.44 -10.11
N PRO A 3 -15.91 -19.82 -8.92
CA PRO A 3 -16.09 -18.38 -8.81
C PRO A 3 -15.02 -17.70 -9.67
N PRO A 4 -15.35 -16.60 -10.35
CA PRO A 4 -14.39 -15.94 -11.21
C PRO A 4 -13.21 -15.47 -10.35
N HIS A 5 -11.99 -15.87 -10.73
CA HIS A 5 -10.75 -15.61 -9.97
C HIS A 5 -10.57 -14.13 -9.57
N ASN A 6 -11.16 -13.23 -10.36
CA ASN A 6 -11.12 -11.79 -10.15
C ASN A 6 -11.78 -11.29 -8.84
N GLU A 7 -12.74 -12.02 -8.25
CA GLU A 7 -13.36 -11.63 -6.99
C GLU A 7 -12.47 -12.00 -5.81
N PHE A 8 -11.87 -13.19 -5.85
CA PHE A 8 -10.88 -13.61 -4.86
C PHE A 8 -9.63 -12.73 -4.90
N ASP A 9 -9.14 -12.39 -6.08
CA ASP A 9 -7.98 -11.49 -6.22
C ASP A 9 -8.25 -10.11 -5.61
N ARG A 10 -9.48 -9.60 -5.74
CA ARG A 10 -9.89 -8.33 -5.11
C ARG A 10 -9.99 -8.45 -3.60
N LEU A 11 -10.65 -9.51 -3.10
CA LEU A 11 -10.75 -9.77 -1.67
C LEU A 11 -9.37 -9.94 -1.03
N ASP A 12 -8.44 -10.65 -1.68
CA ASP A 12 -7.06 -10.79 -1.24
C ASP A 12 -6.32 -9.46 -1.26
N ALA A 13 -6.48 -8.65 -2.31
CA ALA A 13 -5.86 -7.33 -2.37
C ALA A 13 -6.35 -6.40 -1.24
N ASP A 14 -7.64 -6.44 -0.92
CA ASP A 14 -8.23 -5.64 0.16
C ASP A 14 -7.82 -6.18 1.53
N PHE A 15 -7.82 -7.50 1.71
CA PHE A 15 -7.41 -8.12 2.96
C PHE A 15 -5.95 -7.80 3.30
N VAL A 16 -5.04 -7.88 2.32
CA VAL A 16 -3.64 -7.57 2.60
C VAL A 16 -3.41 -6.08 2.87
N ARG A 17 -4.23 -5.17 2.33
CA ARG A 17 -4.18 -3.75 2.73
C ARG A 17 -4.49 -3.56 4.20
N VAL A 18 -5.57 -4.20 4.68
CA VAL A 18 -5.96 -4.15 6.10
C VAL A 18 -4.86 -4.75 6.98
N LEU A 19 -4.29 -5.89 6.57
CA LEU A 19 -3.19 -6.51 7.30
C LEU A 19 -1.96 -5.59 7.43
N GLU A 20 -1.60 -4.91 6.35
CA GLU A 20 -0.50 -3.94 6.33
C GLU A 20 -0.78 -2.75 7.27
N ASP A 21 -2.00 -2.19 7.23
CA ASP A 21 -2.39 -1.07 8.11
C ASP A 21 -2.37 -1.49 9.60
N VAL A 22 -2.78 -2.73 9.91
CA VAL A 22 -2.69 -3.28 11.27
C VAL A 22 -1.24 -3.42 11.71
N ILE A 23 -0.37 -3.98 10.87
CA ILE A 23 1.06 -4.14 11.16
C ILE A 23 1.71 -2.76 11.38
N GLU A 24 1.41 -1.77 10.54
CA GLU A 24 1.86 -0.40 10.71
C GLU A 24 1.37 0.23 12.02
N THR A 25 0.11 0.02 12.37
CA THR A 25 -0.46 0.51 13.63
C THR A 25 0.24 -0.09 14.85
N LEU A 26 0.52 -1.40 14.82
CA LEU A 26 1.23 -2.09 15.90
C LEU A 26 2.69 -1.63 16.01
N MET A 27 3.39 -1.44 14.89
CA MET A 27 4.74 -0.89 14.87
C MET A 27 4.77 0.56 15.38
N ALA A 28 3.82 1.40 14.96
CA ALA A 28 3.73 2.80 15.39
C ALA A 28 3.46 2.93 16.91
N ARG A 29 2.74 1.97 17.48
CA ARG A 29 2.51 1.85 18.94
C ARG A 29 3.66 1.14 19.66
N ASN A 30 4.72 0.77 18.95
CA ASN A 30 5.87 0.02 19.46
C ASN A 30 5.48 -1.31 20.15
N VAL A 31 4.39 -1.93 19.68
CA VAL A 31 3.89 -3.23 20.19
C VAL A 31 4.67 -4.39 19.57
N ILE A 32 5.06 -4.26 18.30
CA ILE A 32 5.91 -5.22 17.59
C ILE A 32 6.99 -4.46 16.82
N ALA A 33 8.17 -5.06 16.69
CA ALA A 33 9.22 -4.61 15.79
C ALA A 33 9.25 -5.47 14.52
N ILE A 34 9.81 -4.92 13.43
CA ILE A 34 9.95 -5.68 12.18
C ILE A 34 10.83 -6.93 12.35
N THR A 35 11.79 -6.89 13.28
CA THR A 35 12.70 -7.99 13.62
C THR A 35 12.00 -9.15 14.32
N ASP A 36 10.79 -8.94 14.83
CA ASP A 36 10.01 -9.98 15.51
C ASP A 36 9.26 -10.87 14.51
N LEU A 37 9.19 -10.47 13.24
CA LEU A 37 8.57 -11.22 12.15
C LEU A 37 9.60 -12.14 11.47
N PRO A 38 9.18 -13.29 10.92
CA PRO A 38 10.08 -14.17 10.15
C PRO A 38 10.61 -13.46 8.88
N GLU A 39 11.81 -13.84 8.42
CA GLU A 39 12.49 -13.19 7.27
C GLU A 39 11.61 -13.05 6.03
N ASN A 40 10.81 -14.08 5.73
CA ASN A 40 9.86 -14.06 4.62
C ASN A 40 8.78 -12.97 4.76
N ALA A 41 8.31 -12.72 5.98
CA ALA A 41 7.34 -11.67 6.26
C ALA A 41 7.99 -10.28 6.23
N GLN A 42 9.22 -10.15 6.73
CA GLN A 42 9.99 -8.92 6.64
C GLN A 42 10.19 -8.49 5.18
N ALA A 43 10.67 -9.39 4.32
CA ALA A 43 10.89 -9.12 2.90
C ALA A 43 9.59 -8.69 2.19
N LYS A 44 8.46 -9.36 2.48
CA LYS A 44 7.15 -9.01 1.93
C LYS A 44 6.66 -7.63 2.40
N LEU A 45 6.86 -7.29 3.68
CA LEU A 45 6.51 -5.98 4.22
C LEU A 45 7.34 -4.86 3.58
N PHE A 46 8.66 -5.04 3.42
CA PHE A 46 9.51 -4.06 2.74
C PHE A 46 9.11 -3.84 1.27
N ALA A 47 8.81 -4.92 0.54
CA ALA A 47 8.37 -4.84 -0.85
C ALA A 47 7.03 -4.08 -1.00
N ARG A 48 6.07 -4.34 -0.09
CA ARG A 48 4.75 -3.69 -0.08
C ARG A 48 4.82 -2.22 0.32
N LYS A 49 5.58 -1.89 1.36
CA LYS A 49 5.80 -0.50 1.78
C LYS A 49 6.38 0.34 0.65
N SER A 50 7.36 -0.21 -0.08
CA SER A 50 7.94 0.44 -1.25
C SER A 50 6.94 0.65 -2.40
N PHE A 51 5.99 -0.27 -2.56
CA PHE A 51 4.92 -0.15 -3.56
C PHE A 51 3.90 0.92 -3.18
N ARG A 52 3.50 0.99 -1.91
CA ARG A 52 2.62 2.06 -1.39
C ARG A 52 3.27 3.43 -1.54
N GLU A 53 4.51 3.61 -1.10
CA GLU A 53 5.24 4.88 -1.22
C GLU A 53 5.31 5.37 -2.67
N ARG A 54 5.59 4.47 -3.63
CA ARG A 54 5.53 4.82 -5.05
C ARG A 54 4.12 5.23 -5.47
N ARG A 55 3.10 4.45 -5.12
CA ARG A 55 1.71 4.75 -5.49
C ARG A 55 1.23 6.08 -4.90
N HIS A 56 1.54 6.37 -3.64
CA HIS A 56 1.22 7.63 -2.97
C HIS A 56 1.97 8.81 -3.62
N ARG A 57 3.27 8.66 -3.92
CA ARG A 57 4.03 9.71 -4.63
C ARG A 57 3.50 9.99 -6.03
N HIS A 58 3.10 8.96 -6.77
CA HIS A 58 2.52 9.13 -8.11
C HIS A 58 1.10 9.72 -8.07
N ALA A 59 0.35 9.52 -6.98
CA ALA A 59 -0.96 10.16 -6.80
C ALA A 59 -0.87 11.68 -6.59
N LEU A 60 0.25 12.18 -6.07
CA LEU A 60 0.49 13.61 -5.83
C LEU A 60 0.94 14.38 -7.08
N ASN A 61 1.14 13.72 -8.22
CA ASN A 61 1.57 14.36 -9.48
C ASN A 61 0.41 14.69 -10.44
N LEU A 62 -0.85 14.61 -10.00
CA LEU A 62 -2.02 14.83 -10.88
C LEU A 62 -2.44 16.31 -11.01
N PHE A 63 -1.77 17.26 -10.34
CA PHE A 63 -2.12 18.69 -10.40
C PHE A 63 -0.96 19.62 -10.73
N ARG A 64 0.21 19.11 -11.12
CA ARG A 64 1.31 19.96 -11.58
C ARG A 64 1.25 20.04 -13.10
N GLU A 65 0.72 21.17 -13.59
CA GLU A 65 0.65 21.62 -14.99
C GLU A 65 -0.77 21.59 -15.61
N SER A 66 -1.66 22.39 -15.05
CA SER A 66 -2.61 23.13 -15.88
C SER A 66 -2.38 24.59 -15.55
N ASP A 67 -1.54 25.23 -16.37
CA ASP A 67 -1.36 26.67 -16.38
C ASP A 67 -2.74 27.33 -16.51
N PHE A 68 -3.29 27.77 -15.37
CA PHE A 68 -4.27 28.84 -15.32
C PHE A 68 -3.54 30.12 -15.72
N GLY A 69 -3.37 30.32 -17.02
CA GLY A 69 -2.51 31.36 -17.54
C GLY A 69 -2.74 31.65 -19.02
N ASP A 70 -4.00 31.87 -19.42
CA ASP A 70 -4.26 32.76 -20.55
C ASP A 70 -5.52 33.59 -20.28
N VAL A 71 -5.29 34.69 -19.56
CA VAL A 71 -6.18 35.86 -19.59
C VAL A 71 -5.49 36.85 -20.50
N ILE A 72 -5.87 36.87 -21.79
CA ILE A 72 -6.02 38.08 -22.62
C ILE A 72 -7.23 37.89 -23.53
#